data_AF-A0A254R6Z7-F1
#
_entry.id   AF-A0A254R6Z7-F1
#
_cell.length_a   1.000
_cell.length_b   1.000
_cell.length_c   1.000
_cell.angle_alpha   90.00
_cell.angle_beta   90.00
_cell.angle_gamma   90.00
#
_symmetry.space_group_name_H-M   'P 1'
#
loop_
_entity.id
_entity.type
_entity.pdbx_description
1 polymer ?
#
loop_
_entity_poly.entity_id
_entity_poly.type
_entity_poly.pdbx_seq_one_letter_code
_entity_poly.pdbx_strand_id
1 'polypeptide(L)'
;MDDLPPSGGSDLIAVLFAGAVVVLGAVTLMLGWVGGYDMATRISPGYAAMVPSTAVSFIFLAVALIFGWTCDRGWRALSAYVLVFSVVGIVLVNLGLWFFASVPGLDQLVMAERMGSEQMSLASAVGLLIACYCVIALIAPDNPDPELPLYVSTGGVSTAAGVIGAHVFDPDTLYAMPFFAGMSIVSALCFTLLFLAVLCYPVDRLGTEIFRNQP
;
A
#
# COMPACT_ATOMS: atom_id res chain seq x y z
N MET A 1 15.33 -27.31 21.72
CA MET A 1 16.23 -26.19 21.35
C MET A 1 15.31 -24.98 21.30
N ASP A 2 14.90 -24.54 22.49
CA ASP A 2 13.62 -23.86 22.75
C ASP A 2 13.84 -22.52 23.45
N ASP A 3 14.73 -21.68 22.93
CA ASP A 3 14.90 -20.32 23.47
C ASP A 3 15.34 -19.36 22.35
N LEU A 4 14.48 -19.17 21.35
CA LEU A 4 14.50 -17.91 20.60
C LEU A 4 13.80 -16.87 21.48
N PRO A 5 14.44 -15.72 21.75
CA PRO A 5 13.84 -14.67 22.58
C PRO A 5 12.51 -14.22 21.96
N PRO A 6 11.52 -13.82 22.77
CA PRO A 6 10.21 -13.42 22.27
C PRO A 6 10.37 -12.27 21.26
N SER A 7 9.91 -12.50 20.03
CA SER A 7 9.95 -11.58 18.87
C SER A 7 9.13 -10.29 19.05
N GLY A 8 8.64 -9.98 20.26
CA GLY A 8 7.63 -8.95 20.50
C GLY A 8 8.01 -7.54 20.04
N GLY A 9 9.31 -7.26 19.86
CA GLY A 9 9.80 -5.96 19.39
C GLY A 9 9.51 -5.69 17.91
N SER A 10 9.86 -6.62 17.02
CA SER A 10 9.59 -6.49 15.58
C SER A 10 8.09 -6.44 15.29
N ASP A 11 7.33 -7.19 16.09
CA ASP A 11 5.90 -7.32 15.93
C ASP A 11 5.14 -6.03 16.16
N LEU A 12 5.52 -5.31 17.21
CA LEU A 12 4.93 -4.01 17.50
C LEU A 12 5.28 -3.00 16.39
N ILE A 13 6.52 -3.00 15.89
CA ILE A 13 6.99 -2.03 14.89
C ILE A 13 6.22 -2.17 13.58
N ALA A 14 6.04 -3.40 13.08
CA ALA A 14 5.30 -3.62 11.85
C ALA A 14 3.83 -3.20 11.96
N VAL A 15 3.17 -3.52 13.08
CA VAL A 15 1.79 -3.11 13.35
C VAL A 15 1.68 -1.58 13.47
N LEU A 16 2.67 -0.91 14.07
CA LEU A 16 2.71 0.54 14.13
C LEU A 16 2.82 1.18 12.75
N PHE A 17 3.69 0.67 11.88
CA PHE A 17 3.80 1.16 10.50
C PHE A 17 2.52 0.94 9.70
N ALA A 18 1.94 -0.27 9.75
CA ALA A 18 0.66 -0.55 9.10
C ALA A 18 -0.47 0.32 9.67
N GLY A 19 -0.53 0.49 10.99
CA GLY A 19 -1.49 1.38 11.66
C GLY A 19 -1.34 2.84 11.21
N ALA A 20 -0.11 3.34 11.05
CA ALA A 20 0.14 4.67 10.52
C ALA A 20 -0.40 4.83 9.09
N VAL A 21 -0.25 3.81 8.22
CA VAL A 21 -0.84 3.82 6.87
C VAL A 21 -2.37 3.89 6.93
N VAL A 22 -3.01 3.14 7.83
CA VAL A 22 -4.47 3.19 8.03
C VAL A 22 -4.91 4.60 8.44
N VAL A 23 -4.21 5.20 9.41
CA VAL A 23 -4.52 6.56 9.90
C VAL A 23 -4.33 7.59 8.79
N LEU A 24 -3.22 7.55 8.05
CA LEU A 24 -2.97 8.48 6.95
C LEU A 24 -4.03 8.35 5.85
N GLY A 25 -4.35 7.12 5.43
CA GLY A 25 -5.41 6.88 4.45
C GLY A 25 -6.78 7.40 4.92
N ALA A 26 -7.13 7.13 6.18
CA ALA A 26 -8.39 7.59 6.77
C ALA A 26 -8.46 9.12 6.88
N VAL A 27 -7.36 9.77 7.29
CA VAL A 27 -7.25 11.23 7.33
C VAL A 27 -7.42 11.83 5.94
N THR A 28 -6.77 11.27 4.92
CA THR A 28 -6.91 11.74 3.54
C THR A 28 -8.36 11.60 3.04
N LEU A 29 -9.05 10.50 3.34
CA LEU A 29 -10.45 10.33 2.95
C LEU A 29 -11.39 11.28 3.69
N MET A 30 -11.30 11.32 5.02
CA MET A 30 -12.25 12.03 5.87
C MET A 30 -12.01 13.53 5.88
N LEU A 31 -10.77 13.97 6.12
CA LEU A 31 -10.45 15.40 6.16
C LEU A 31 -10.25 15.93 4.73
N GLY A 32 -9.55 15.18 3.89
CA GLY A 32 -9.26 15.60 2.53
C GLY A 32 -10.50 15.63 1.64
N TRP A 33 -11.02 14.46 1.29
CA TRP A 33 -12.07 14.35 0.29
C TRP A 33 -13.47 14.66 0.82
N VAL A 34 -13.82 14.19 2.03
CA VAL A 34 -15.14 14.47 2.63
C VAL A 34 -15.17 15.91 3.18
N GLY A 35 -14.16 16.27 3.99
CA GLY A 35 -14.06 17.56 4.66
C GLY A 35 -13.63 18.73 3.77
N GLY A 36 -13.03 18.47 2.61
CA GLY A 36 -12.56 19.51 1.69
C GLY A 36 -11.26 20.19 2.13
N TYR A 37 -10.50 19.59 3.05
CA TYR A 37 -9.21 20.12 3.49
C TYR A 37 -8.08 19.62 2.57
N ASP A 38 -7.73 20.40 1.55
CA ASP A 38 -6.70 20.02 0.56
C ASP A 38 -5.36 19.59 1.19
N MET A 39 -4.98 20.18 2.33
CA MET A 39 -3.74 19.81 3.04
C MET A 39 -3.68 18.34 3.48
N ALA A 40 -4.82 17.65 3.59
CA ALA A 40 -4.86 16.23 3.92
C ALA A 40 -4.67 15.31 2.69
N THR A 41 -4.75 15.85 1.47
CA THR A 41 -4.54 15.09 0.22
C THR A 41 -3.25 15.47 -0.50
N ARG A 42 -2.78 16.71 -0.33
CA ARG A 42 -1.55 17.27 -0.92
C ARG A 42 -0.84 18.20 0.07
N ILE A 43 0.49 18.30 -0.01
CA ILE A 43 1.26 19.17 0.92
C ILE A 43 1.12 20.65 0.56
N SER A 44 1.08 20.98 -0.74
CA SER A 44 0.99 22.35 -1.22
C SER A 44 0.03 22.44 -2.41
N PRO A 45 -0.65 23.58 -2.61
CA PRO A 45 -1.40 23.84 -3.84
C PRO A 45 -0.52 23.60 -5.08
N GLY A 46 -1.09 22.98 -6.12
CA GLY A 46 -0.39 22.62 -7.35
C GLY A 46 0.28 21.24 -7.35
N TYR A 47 0.46 20.60 -6.19
CA TYR A 47 0.97 19.23 -6.11
C TYR A 47 -0.18 18.23 -6.30
N ALA A 48 0.13 17.06 -6.87
CA ALA A 48 -0.82 15.96 -7.03
C ALA A 48 -1.40 15.52 -5.67
N ALA A 49 -2.71 15.29 -5.65
CA ALA A 49 -3.43 14.81 -4.47
C ALA A 49 -3.48 13.28 -4.43
N MET A 50 -3.44 12.69 -3.23
CA MET A 50 -3.75 11.27 -3.08
C MET A 50 -5.26 11.07 -3.30
N VAL A 51 -5.61 10.37 -4.37
CA VAL A 51 -7.01 10.10 -4.75
C VAL A 51 -7.68 9.09 -3.81
N PRO A 52 -9.03 9.09 -3.70
CA PRO A 52 -9.75 8.25 -2.75
C PRO A 52 -9.48 6.74 -2.93
N SER A 53 -9.48 6.24 -4.17
CA SER A 53 -9.23 4.82 -4.46
C SER A 53 -7.85 4.36 -3.98
N THR A 54 -6.83 5.21 -4.10
CA THR A 54 -5.49 4.95 -3.57
C THR A 54 -5.49 4.90 -2.04
N ALA A 55 -6.17 5.85 -1.38
CA ALA A 55 -6.27 5.87 0.08
C ALA A 55 -7.00 4.63 0.63
N VAL A 56 -8.12 4.25 0.03
CA VAL A 56 -8.86 3.02 0.38
C VAL A 56 -7.99 1.79 0.19
N SER A 57 -7.23 1.74 -0.91
CA SER A 57 -6.34 0.63 -1.22
C SER A 57 -5.23 0.46 -0.18
N PHE A 58 -4.63 1.57 0.27
CA PHE A 58 -3.66 1.55 1.36
C PHE A 58 -4.26 1.07 2.69
N ILE A 59 -5.46 1.54 3.04
CA ILE A 59 -6.17 1.07 4.24
C ILE A 59 -6.41 -0.44 4.16
N PHE A 60 -6.91 -0.93 3.03
CA PHE A 60 -7.21 -2.36 2.85
C PHE A 60 -5.97 -3.23 2.95
N LEU A 61 -4.87 -2.83 2.31
CA LEU A 61 -3.60 -3.55 2.40
C LEU A 61 -3.02 -3.54 3.82
N ALA A 62 -3.04 -2.40 4.50
CA ALA A 62 -2.53 -2.29 5.86
C ALA A 62 -3.38 -3.10 6.85
N VAL A 63 -4.71 -3.07 6.74
CA VAL A 63 -5.62 -3.89 7.56
C VAL A 63 -5.42 -5.38 7.26
N ALA A 64 -5.27 -5.76 5.98
CA ALA A 64 -4.98 -7.14 5.59
C ALA A 64 -3.66 -7.64 6.21
N LEU A 65 -2.61 -6.80 6.22
CA LEU A 65 -1.33 -7.11 6.84
C LEU A 65 -1.46 -7.29 8.37
N ILE A 66 -2.22 -6.42 9.05
CA ILE A 66 -2.49 -6.54 10.51
C ILE A 66 -3.31 -7.81 10.82
N PHE A 67 -4.27 -8.18 9.97
CA PHE A 67 -5.02 -9.42 10.12
C PHE A 67 -4.15 -10.66 9.90
N GLY A 68 -3.22 -10.60 8.94
CA GLY A 68 -2.17 -11.62 8.77
C GLY A 68 -1.27 -11.76 10.00
N TRP A 69 -0.99 -10.64 10.67
CA TRP A 69 -0.15 -10.62 11.88
C TRP A 69 -0.79 -11.30 13.09
N THR A 70 -2.09 -11.13 13.28
CA THR A 70 -2.67 -11.37 14.61
C THR A 70 -3.32 -12.73 14.77
N CYS A 71 -3.40 -13.59 13.75
CA CYS A 71 -4.31 -14.73 13.82
C CYS A 71 -3.93 -16.04 13.16
N ASP A 72 -4.34 -17.10 13.87
CA ASP A 72 -4.45 -18.47 13.39
C ASP A 72 -5.42 -18.55 12.20
N ARG A 73 -5.07 -19.44 11.25
CA ARG A 73 -5.78 -19.67 9.98
C ARG A 73 -7.30 -19.78 10.22
N GLY A 74 -8.07 -18.83 9.71
CA GLY A 74 -9.52 -18.75 9.91
C GLY A 74 -10.17 -17.59 9.16
N TRP A 75 -11.30 -17.06 9.66
CA TRP A 75 -12.07 -16.00 8.99
C TRP A 75 -11.27 -14.70 8.74
N ARG A 76 -10.25 -14.42 9.56
CA ARG A 76 -9.37 -13.24 9.39
C ARG A 76 -8.42 -13.38 8.21
N ALA A 77 -7.88 -14.57 7.96
CA ALA A 77 -7.09 -14.85 6.76
C ALA A 77 -7.94 -14.67 5.49
N LEU A 78 -9.17 -15.22 5.51
CA LEU A 78 -10.13 -15.01 4.42
C LEU A 78 -10.44 -13.51 4.22
N SER A 79 -10.65 -12.77 5.31
CA SER A 79 -10.90 -11.32 5.25
C SER A 79 -9.70 -10.56 4.66
N ALA A 80 -8.48 -10.94 5.04
CA ALA A 80 -7.27 -10.34 4.48
C ALA A 80 -7.16 -10.60 2.96
N TYR A 81 -7.43 -11.83 2.50
CA TYR A 81 -7.49 -12.13 1.07
C TYR A 81 -8.55 -11.29 0.36
N VAL A 82 -9.77 -11.21 0.89
CA VAL A 82 -10.85 -10.41 0.30
C VAL A 82 -10.43 -8.93 0.18
N LEU A 83 -9.79 -8.37 1.21
CA LEU A 83 -9.28 -7.00 1.18
C LEU A 83 -8.22 -6.81 0.09
N VAL A 84 -7.23 -7.72 -0.01
CA VAL A 84 -6.17 -7.62 -1.03
C VAL A 84 -6.73 -7.79 -2.44
N PHE A 85 -7.61 -8.78 -2.66
CA PHE A 85 -8.25 -8.96 -3.97
C PHE A 85 -9.18 -7.79 -4.34
N SER A 86 -9.79 -7.13 -3.36
CA SER A 86 -10.54 -5.89 -3.59
C SER A 86 -9.62 -4.78 -4.09
N VAL A 87 -8.41 -4.65 -3.52
CA VAL A 87 -7.39 -3.69 -3.99
C VAL A 87 -6.98 -4.01 -5.43
N VAL A 88 -6.70 -5.27 -5.74
CA VAL A 88 -6.40 -5.71 -7.12
C VAL A 88 -7.53 -5.31 -8.07
N GLY A 89 -8.79 -5.56 -7.69
CA GLY A 89 -9.95 -5.14 -8.47
C GLY A 89 -10.01 -3.62 -8.69
N ILE A 90 -9.83 -2.83 -7.63
CA ILE A 90 -9.80 -1.36 -7.72
C ILE A 90 -8.72 -0.88 -8.69
N VAL A 91 -7.51 -1.43 -8.60
CA VAL A 91 -6.39 -1.04 -9.47
C VAL A 91 -6.65 -1.45 -10.92
N LEU A 92 -7.09 -2.69 -11.16
CA LEU A 92 -7.37 -3.17 -12.51
C LEU A 92 -8.51 -2.40 -13.18
N VAL A 93 -9.55 -2.03 -12.43
CA VAL A 93 -10.64 -1.21 -12.96
C VAL A 93 -10.16 0.21 -13.27
N ASN A 94 -9.37 0.84 -12.40
CA ASN A 94 -8.78 2.16 -12.69
C ASN A 94 -7.90 2.14 -13.95
N LEU A 95 -7.01 1.14 -14.06
CA LEU A 95 -6.18 0.97 -15.26
C LEU A 95 -7.03 0.71 -16.50
N GLY A 96 -8.05 -0.14 -16.39
CA GLY A 96 -8.96 -0.43 -17.50
C GLY A 96 -9.71 0.80 -17.99
N LEU A 97 -10.22 1.63 -17.08
CA LEU A 97 -10.89 2.88 -17.43
C LEU A 97 -9.94 3.85 -18.14
N TRP A 98 -8.70 3.94 -17.66
CA TRP A 98 -7.68 4.77 -18.27
C TRP A 98 -7.34 4.31 -19.70
N PHE A 99 -7.10 3.01 -19.91
CA PHE A 99 -6.72 2.46 -21.22
C PHE A 99 -7.87 2.39 -22.24
N PHE A 100 -9.06 1.97 -21.82
CA PHE A 100 -10.16 1.65 -22.74
C PHE A 100 -11.19 2.76 -22.88
N ALA A 101 -11.47 3.49 -21.80
CA ALA A 101 -12.52 4.50 -21.79
C ALA A 101 -11.99 5.93 -21.91
N SER A 102 -10.66 6.14 -21.83
CA SER A 102 -10.04 7.46 -21.69
C SER A 102 -10.64 8.26 -20.51
N VAL A 103 -11.11 7.54 -19.49
CA VAL A 103 -11.67 8.13 -18.26
C VAL A 103 -10.57 8.10 -17.19
N PRO A 104 -10.23 9.24 -16.56
CA PRO A 104 -9.24 9.37 -15.50
C PRO A 104 -9.30 8.33 -14.36
N GLY A 105 -10.46 7.75 -14.05
CA GLY A 105 -10.56 6.60 -13.14
C GLY A 105 -11.90 6.44 -12.46
N LEU A 106 -11.99 5.49 -11.52
CA LEU A 106 -13.18 5.22 -10.71
C LEU A 106 -13.58 6.42 -9.86
N ASP A 107 -12.60 7.12 -9.32
CA ASP A 107 -12.83 8.26 -8.43
C ASP A 107 -13.59 9.39 -9.14
N GLN A 108 -13.35 9.59 -10.43
CA GLN A 108 -14.07 10.60 -11.21
C GLN A 108 -15.54 10.20 -11.45
N LEU A 109 -15.85 8.91 -11.54
CA LEU A 109 -17.24 8.44 -11.67
C LEU A 109 -18.04 8.65 -10.38
N VAL A 110 -17.39 8.55 -9.23
CA VAL A 110 -18.04 8.69 -7.91
C VAL A 110 -18.04 10.14 -7.43
N MET A 111 -16.99 10.91 -7.72
CA MET A 111 -16.75 12.26 -7.19
C MET A 111 -16.33 13.28 -8.27
N ALA A 112 -16.99 13.25 -9.44
CA ALA A 112 -16.65 14.08 -10.60
C ALA A 112 -16.41 15.56 -10.27
N GLU A 113 -17.26 16.16 -9.44
CA GLU A 113 -17.22 17.59 -9.10
C GLU A 113 -15.98 18.01 -8.29
N ARG A 114 -15.39 17.09 -7.51
CA ARG A 114 -14.24 17.38 -6.63
C ARG A 114 -12.91 16.91 -7.19
N MET A 115 -12.92 15.93 -8.09
CA MET A 115 -11.69 15.29 -8.58
C MET A 115 -10.90 16.16 -9.56
N GLY A 116 -11.54 17.07 -10.30
CA GLY A 116 -10.86 17.87 -11.32
C GLY A 116 -10.11 16.97 -12.33
N SER A 117 -8.80 17.13 -12.42
CA SER A 117 -7.89 16.30 -13.24
C SER A 117 -7.06 15.30 -12.43
N GLU A 118 -7.36 15.12 -11.14
CA GLU A 118 -6.63 14.17 -10.29
C GLU A 118 -7.00 12.73 -10.67
N GLN A 119 -6.00 11.85 -10.71
CA GLN A 119 -6.17 10.44 -11.03
C GLN A 119 -5.09 9.59 -10.36
N MET A 120 -5.36 8.30 -10.19
CA MET A 120 -4.35 7.36 -9.70
C MET A 120 -3.19 7.29 -10.70
N SER A 121 -1.98 7.62 -10.26
CA SER A 121 -0.79 7.50 -11.13
C SER A 121 -0.48 6.05 -11.46
N LEU A 122 0.15 5.83 -12.63
CA LEU A 122 0.59 4.50 -13.05
C LEU A 122 1.60 3.90 -12.06
N ALA A 123 2.51 4.72 -11.53
CA ALA A 123 3.43 4.31 -10.46
C ALA A 123 2.68 3.81 -9.20
N SER A 124 1.61 4.50 -8.78
CA SER A 124 0.81 4.07 -7.63
C SER A 124 0.07 2.77 -7.92
N ALA A 125 -0.49 2.61 -9.12
CA ALA A 125 -1.15 1.36 -9.52
C ALA A 125 -0.20 0.17 -9.48
N VAL A 126 0.98 0.30 -10.10
CA VAL A 126 2.02 -0.75 -10.09
C VAL A 126 2.50 -1.02 -8.66
N GLY A 127 2.79 0.02 -7.88
CA GLY A 127 3.21 -0.11 -6.49
C GLY A 127 2.18 -0.84 -5.62
N LEU A 128 0.89 -0.55 -5.80
CA LEU A 128 -0.20 -1.22 -5.09
C LEU A 128 -0.28 -2.70 -5.47
N LEU A 129 -0.14 -3.06 -6.75
CA LEU A 129 -0.14 -4.47 -7.17
C LEU A 129 1.06 -5.24 -6.59
N ILE A 130 2.23 -4.60 -6.55
CA ILE A 130 3.43 -5.15 -5.92
C ILE A 130 3.20 -5.34 -4.41
N ALA A 131 2.59 -4.36 -3.75
CA ALA A 131 2.24 -4.47 -2.33
C ALA A 131 1.19 -5.57 -2.08
N CYS A 132 0.18 -5.72 -2.95
CA CYS A 132 -0.77 -6.84 -2.91
C CYS A 132 -0.04 -8.18 -2.97
N TYR A 133 0.90 -8.34 -3.90
CA TYR A 133 1.72 -9.54 -4.01
C TYR A 133 2.48 -9.80 -2.70
N CYS A 134 3.14 -8.79 -2.14
CA CYS A 134 3.88 -8.95 -0.88
C CYS A 134 2.96 -9.40 0.26
N VAL A 135 1.80 -8.76 0.44
CA VAL A 135 0.84 -9.11 1.49
C VAL A 135 0.29 -10.53 1.28
N ILE A 136 -0.04 -10.92 0.05
CA ILE A 136 -0.48 -12.29 -0.26
C ILE A 136 0.62 -13.30 0.07
N ALA A 137 1.85 -13.04 -0.36
CA ALA A 137 2.99 -13.92 -0.13
C ALA A 137 3.34 -14.08 1.35
N LEU A 138 3.12 -13.04 2.17
CA LEU A 138 3.29 -13.10 3.62
C LEU A 138 2.18 -13.88 4.34
N ILE A 139 0.94 -13.82 3.83
CA ILE A 139 -0.23 -14.47 4.44
C ILE A 139 -0.39 -15.91 3.92
N ALA A 140 0.13 -16.19 2.72
CA ALA A 140 0.06 -17.50 2.10
C ALA A 140 0.80 -18.53 2.95
N PRO A 141 0.11 -19.62 3.35
CA PRO A 141 0.74 -20.66 4.14
C PRO A 141 1.90 -21.30 3.40
N ASP A 142 1.69 -21.59 2.11
CA ASP A 142 2.60 -22.30 1.21
C ASP A 142 3.27 -21.37 0.20
N ASN A 143 3.85 -20.26 0.68
CA ASN A 143 4.63 -19.39 -0.20
C ASN A 143 5.95 -20.11 -0.61
N PRO A 144 6.16 -20.42 -1.91
CA PRO A 144 7.39 -21.08 -2.35
C PRO A 144 8.64 -20.21 -2.18
N ASP A 145 8.48 -18.88 -2.19
CA ASP A 145 9.58 -17.91 -2.14
C ASP A 145 9.40 -16.91 -0.99
N PRO A 146 9.67 -17.30 0.28
CA PRO A 146 9.49 -16.44 1.44
C PRO A 146 10.40 -15.19 1.42
N GLU A 147 11.52 -15.22 0.70
CA GLU A 147 12.45 -14.10 0.60
C GLU A 147 12.02 -13.02 -0.40
N LEU A 148 11.22 -13.38 -1.41
CA LEU A 148 10.88 -12.47 -2.51
C LEU A 148 10.14 -11.21 -2.03
N PRO A 149 9.18 -11.27 -1.09
CA PRO A 149 8.57 -10.08 -0.49
C PRO A 149 9.58 -9.14 0.17
N LEU A 150 10.68 -9.66 0.73
CA LEU A 150 11.73 -8.83 1.36
C LEU A 150 12.53 -8.06 0.31
N TYR A 151 12.97 -8.71 -0.77
CA TYR A 151 13.68 -8.05 -1.86
C TYR A 151 12.81 -6.98 -2.53
N VAL A 152 11.56 -7.35 -2.82
CA VAL A 152 10.57 -6.46 -3.43
C VAL A 152 10.28 -5.26 -2.53
N SER A 153 10.11 -5.47 -1.22
CA SER A 153 9.83 -4.37 -0.28
C SER A 153 11.03 -3.46 -0.08
N THR A 154 12.25 -3.99 -0.11
CA THR A 154 13.48 -3.17 -0.08
C THR A 154 13.56 -2.27 -1.30
N GLY A 155 13.26 -2.81 -2.49
CA GLY A 155 13.13 -2.03 -3.72
C GLY A 155 12.00 -0.99 -3.63
N GLY A 156 10.86 -1.37 -3.04
CA GLY A 156 9.70 -0.51 -2.81
C GLY A 156 10.02 0.67 -1.89
N VAL A 157 10.66 0.44 -0.73
CA VAL A 157 11.12 1.49 0.19
C VAL A 157 12.11 2.41 -0.50
N SER A 158 13.10 1.85 -1.21
CA SER A 158 14.12 2.63 -1.91
C SER A 158 13.51 3.53 -2.99
N THR A 159 12.56 3.00 -3.76
CA THR A 159 11.85 3.74 -4.81
C THR A 159 10.98 4.84 -4.21
N ALA A 160 10.20 4.52 -3.16
CA ALA A 160 9.34 5.50 -2.49
C ALA A 160 10.15 6.62 -1.83
N ALA A 161 11.30 6.30 -1.21
CA ALA A 161 12.22 7.29 -0.67
C ALA A 161 12.81 8.19 -1.76
N GLY A 162 13.16 7.62 -2.93
CA GLY A 162 13.59 8.40 -4.09
C GLY A 162 12.52 9.35 -4.60
N VAL A 163 11.25 8.91 -4.65
CA VAL A 163 10.10 9.75 -5.01
C VAL A 163 9.88 10.87 -3.99
N ILE A 164 9.99 10.59 -2.69
CA ILE A 164 9.91 11.62 -1.64
C ILE A 164 11.05 12.64 -1.82
N GLY A 165 12.29 12.17 -2.06
CA GLY A 165 13.42 13.05 -2.35
C GLY A 165 13.17 13.93 -3.57
N ALA A 166 12.67 13.36 -4.68
CA ALA A 166 12.32 14.11 -5.88
C ALA A 166 11.28 15.20 -5.59
N HIS A 167 10.24 14.91 -4.80
CA HIS A 167 9.26 15.91 -4.37
C HIS A 167 9.83 17.05 -3.54
N VAL A 168 10.86 16.78 -2.74
CA VAL A 168 11.51 17.79 -1.88
C VAL A 168 12.44 18.71 -2.68
N PHE A 169 13.12 18.18 -3.70
CA PHE A 169 14.08 18.95 -4.49
C PHE A 169 13.46 19.64 -5.70
N ASP A 170 12.71 18.91 -6.51
CA ASP A 170 12.08 19.41 -7.74
C ASP A 170 10.89 18.52 -8.15
N PRO A 171 9.67 18.82 -7.69
CA PRO A 171 8.48 18.05 -8.00
C PRO A 171 8.10 18.13 -9.49
N ASP A 172 8.47 19.21 -10.18
CA ASP A 172 8.09 19.42 -11.58
C ASP A 172 8.77 18.39 -12.49
N THR A 173 10.03 18.05 -12.19
CA THR A 173 10.74 16.95 -12.89
C THR A 173 10.03 15.61 -12.71
N LEU A 174 9.47 15.34 -11.52
CA LEU A 174 8.72 14.11 -11.28
C LEU A 174 7.40 14.10 -12.08
N TYR A 175 6.69 15.23 -12.11
CA TYR A 175 5.43 15.37 -12.84
C TYR A 175 5.60 15.42 -14.36
N ALA A 176 6.77 15.81 -14.86
CA ALA A 176 7.11 15.70 -16.27
C ALA A 176 7.21 14.24 -16.77
N MET A 177 7.38 13.27 -15.87
CA MET A 177 7.38 11.85 -16.20
C MET A 177 5.96 11.27 -16.13
N PRO A 178 5.37 10.82 -17.25
CA PRO A 178 3.99 10.30 -17.28
C PRO A 178 3.74 9.15 -16.29
N PHE A 179 4.77 8.36 -15.99
CA PHE A 179 4.68 7.26 -15.04
C PHE A 179 4.38 7.72 -13.60
N PHE A 180 4.93 8.87 -13.20
CA PHE A 180 4.76 9.46 -11.86
C PHE A 180 3.77 10.62 -11.82
N ALA A 181 3.29 11.07 -12.98
CA ALA A 181 2.24 12.07 -13.09
C ALA A 181 1.00 11.65 -12.26
N GLY A 182 0.65 12.44 -11.25
CA GLY A 182 -0.44 12.14 -10.30
C GLY A 182 0.00 11.44 -9.01
N MET A 183 1.28 11.15 -8.80
CA MET A 183 1.74 10.57 -7.54
C MET A 183 1.91 11.64 -6.47
N SER A 184 1.03 11.62 -5.46
CA SER A 184 1.18 12.46 -4.27
C SER A 184 2.35 11.99 -3.40
N ILE A 185 3.01 12.95 -2.75
CA ILE A 185 4.00 12.67 -1.70
C ILE A 185 3.40 11.89 -0.52
N VAL A 186 2.10 12.09 -0.24
CA VAL A 186 1.38 11.31 0.79
C VAL A 186 1.31 9.84 0.39
N SER A 187 1.03 9.54 -0.89
CA SER A 187 1.04 8.18 -1.42
C SER A 187 2.43 7.55 -1.31
N ALA A 188 3.49 8.31 -1.62
CA ALA A 188 4.87 7.85 -1.48
C ALA A 188 5.21 7.51 -0.02
N LEU A 189 4.80 8.35 0.93
CA LEU A 189 4.96 8.10 2.37
C LEU A 189 4.20 6.83 2.80
N CYS A 190 2.95 6.65 2.35
CA CYS A 190 2.17 5.44 2.61
C CYS A 190 2.86 4.19 2.06
N PHE A 191 3.45 4.24 0.86
CA PHE A 191 4.26 3.14 0.34
C PHE A 191 5.48 2.85 1.19
N THR A 192 6.25 3.88 1.58
CA THR A 192 7.40 3.71 2.45
C THR A 192 7.01 3.01 3.75
N LEU A 193 5.95 3.48 4.42
CA LEU A 193 5.47 2.88 5.67
C LEU A 193 4.94 1.45 5.47
N LEU A 194 4.18 1.21 4.39
CA LEU A 194 3.64 -0.12 4.09
C LEU A 194 4.75 -1.13 3.82
N PHE A 195 5.74 -0.80 2.99
CA PHE A 195 6.86 -1.68 2.69
C PHE A 195 7.79 -1.85 3.91
N LEU A 196 7.95 -0.83 4.76
CA LEU A 196 8.62 -0.99 6.05
C LEU A 196 7.86 -1.96 6.97
N ALA A 197 6.52 -1.90 6.99
CA ALA A 197 5.71 -2.85 7.74
C ALA A 197 5.91 -4.29 7.24
N VAL A 198 6.04 -4.48 5.91
CA VAL A 198 6.36 -5.77 5.30
C VAL A 198 7.78 -6.24 5.65
N LEU A 199 8.78 -5.35 5.64
CA LEU A 199 10.16 -5.69 6.01
C LEU A 199 10.30 -6.05 7.50
N CYS A 200 9.49 -5.44 8.35
CA CYS A 200 9.44 -5.77 9.78
C CYS A 200 8.61 -7.03 10.07
N TYR A 201 8.01 -7.68 9.06
CA TYR A 201 7.25 -8.92 9.23
C TYR A 201 8.17 -10.02 9.76
N PRO A 202 7.75 -10.76 10.81
CA PRO A 202 8.68 -11.57 11.57
C PRO A 202 9.08 -12.78 10.71
N VAL A 203 10.39 -12.97 10.55
CA VAL A 203 10.97 -14.07 9.76
C VAL A 203 10.54 -15.43 10.29
N ASP A 204 10.29 -15.52 11.59
CA ASP A 204 9.77 -16.73 12.24
C ASP A 204 8.37 -17.13 11.80
N ARG A 205 7.70 -16.32 10.97
CA ARG A 205 6.41 -16.64 10.32
C ARG A 205 6.51 -16.74 8.80
N LEU A 206 7.68 -16.45 8.23
CA LEU A 206 8.00 -16.67 6.83
C LEU A 206 8.31 -18.16 6.62
N GLY A 207 7.33 -18.94 6.15
CA GLY A 207 7.55 -20.34 5.70
C GLY A 207 7.82 -21.40 6.78
N THR A 208 7.80 -21.05 8.06
CA THR A 208 8.25 -21.89 9.19
C THR A 208 7.26 -22.95 9.69
N GLU A 209 6.01 -22.98 9.23
CA GLU A 209 5.15 -24.15 9.45
C GLU A 209 5.38 -25.29 8.44
N ILE A 210 6.12 -25.06 7.35
CA ILE A 210 6.22 -26.03 6.24
C ILE A 210 7.35 -27.05 6.44
N PHE A 211 8.44 -26.66 7.10
CA PHE A 211 9.57 -27.58 7.31
C PHE A 211 9.57 -28.34 8.65
N ARG A 212 8.62 -28.04 9.55
CA ARG A 212 8.58 -28.69 10.87
C ARG A 212 7.76 -29.99 10.91
N ASN A 213 6.97 -30.28 9.88
CA ASN A 213 6.06 -31.43 9.82
C ASN A 213 6.21 -32.29 8.55
N GLN A 214 7.38 -32.32 7.91
CA GLN A 214 7.67 -33.43 6.99
C GLN A 214 8.09 -34.65 7.81
N PRO A 215 7.32 -35.76 7.79
CA PRO A 215 7.64 -37.00 8.49
C PRO A 215 8.87 -37.71 7.90
#